data_AF-A0A8J3BUE8-F1
#
_entry.id   AF-A0A8J3BUE8-F1
#
_cell.length_a   1.000
_cell.length_b   1.000
_cell.length_c   1.000
_cell.angle_alpha   90.00
_cell.angle_beta   90.00
_cell.angle_gamma   90.00
#
_symmetry.space_group_name_H-M   'P 1'
#
loop_
_entity.id
_entity.type
_entity.pdbx_description
1 polymer ?
#
loop_
_entity_poly.entity_id
_entity_poly.type
_entity_poly.pdbx_seq_one_letter_code
_entity_poly.pdbx_strand_id
1 'polypeptide(L)' 'MPAVTVQDIRTLPRLPDAAGGALRPVQGVTTAPSGLEGEGFPVRRAFAGVDLRALDPFIHRSRT' A
#
# COMPACT_ATOMS: atom_id res chain seq x y z
N MET A 1 26.41 -7.75 -10.53
CA MET A 1 25.22 -7.93 -11.37
C MET A 1 25.51 -7.35 -12.74
N PRO A 2 25.28 -8.08 -13.85
CA PRO A 2 25.53 -7.56 -15.20
C PRO A 2 24.49 -6.51 -15.59
N ALA A 3 24.91 -5.51 -16.37
CA ALA A 3 23.99 -4.54 -16.95
C ALA A 3 23.19 -5.19 -18.09
N VAL A 4 21.86 -5.05 -18.05
CA VAL A 4 20.96 -5.50 -19.11
C VAL A 4 20.51 -4.28 -19.90
N THR A 5 20.78 -4.28 -21.21
CA THR A 5 20.33 -3.23 -22.13
C THR A 5 19.19 -3.78 -22.98
N VAL A 6 18.06 -3.09 -22.98
CA VAL A 6 16.89 -3.42 -23.81
C VAL A 6 16.75 -2.42 -24.95
N GLN A 7 16.32 -2.89 -26.12
CA GLN A 7 16.16 -2.06 -27.33
C GLN A 7 15.02 -1.04 -27.19
N ASP A 8 13.95 -1.40 -26.47
CA ASP A 8 12.82 -0.50 -26.17
C ASP A 8 12.33 -0.71 -24.74
N ILE A 9 12.35 0.35 -23.95
CA ILE A 9 11.89 0.37 -22.55
C ILE A 9 10.36 0.49 -22.42
N ARG A 10 9.65 0.73 -23.53
CA ARG A 10 8.18 0.88 -23.56
C ARG A 10 7.46 -0.43 -23.86
N THR A 11 8.17 -1.46 -24.32
CA THR A 11 7.61 -2.77 -24.56
C THR A 11 7.66 -3.60 -23.28
N LEU A 12 6.52 -3.77 -22.64
CA LEU A 12 6.32 -4.70 -21.52
C LEU A 12 5.37 -5.81 -21.96
N PRO A 13 5.77 -7.09 -21.86
CA PRO A 13 4.84 -8.20 -22.06
C PRO A 13 3.66 -8.06 -21.09
N ARG A 14 2.45 -8.25 -21.59
CA ARG A 14 1.26 -8.30 -20.73
C ARG A 14 1.37 -9.56 -19.86
N LEU A 15 1.27 -9.39 -18.55
CA LEU A 15 1.18 -10.52 -17.64
C LEU A 15 -0.20 -11.20 -17.80
N PRO A 16 -0.27 -12.54 -17.77
CA PRO A 16 -1.55 -13.23 -17.71
C PRO A 16 -2.27 -12.85 -16.41
N ASP A 17 -3.60 -12.95 -16.42
CA ASP A 17 -4.38 -12.78 -15.20
C ASP A 17 -3.88 -13.74 -14.11
N ALA A 18 -3.82 -13.25 -12.87
CA ALA A 18 -3.37 -14.06 -11.76
C ALA A 18 -4.35 -15.24 -11.56
N ALA A 19 -3.91 -16.45 -11.89
CA ALA A 19 -4.73 -17.65 -11.74
C ALA A 19 -4.94 -17.97 -10.25
N GLY A 20 -6.19 -17.93 -9.80
CA GLY A 20 -6.68 -18.75 -8.68
C GLY A 20 -6.02 -18.53 -7.31
N GLY A 21 -5.71 -17.30 -6.92
CA GLY A 21 -5.24 -17.01 -5.57
C GLY A 21 -6.37 -17.13 -4.54
N ALA A 22 -6.11 -17.82 -3.42
CA ALA A 22 -7.02 -17.79 -2.28
C ALA A 22 -7.12 -16.36 -1.72
N LEU A 23 -8.35 -15.89 -1.46
CA LEU A 23 -8.57 -14.62 -0.79
C LEU A 23 -7.94 -14.69 0.61
N ARG A 24 -7.09 -13.71 0.93
CA ARG A 24 -6.52 -13.59 2.27
C ARG A 24 -7.62 -13.20 3.25
N PRO A 25 -7.67 -13.81 4.45
CA PRO A 25 -8.68 -13.44 5.45
C PRO A 25 -8.45 -12.02 5.96
N VAL A 26 -9.54 -11.36 6.36
CA VAL A 26 -9.48 -10.07 7.06
C VAL A 26 -8.96 -10.31 8.47
N GLN A 27 -7.86 -9.66 8.84
CA GLN A 27 -7.25 -9.80 10.16
C GLN A 27 -7.90 -8.90 11.21
N GLY A 28 -8.49 -7.78 10.80
CA GLY A 28 -9.15 -6.84 11.71
C GLY A 28 -9.78 -5.66 10.97
N VAL A 29 -10.72 -5.00 11.64
CA VAL A 29 -11.38 -3.77 11.16
C VAL A 29 -11.28 -2.74 12.27
N THR A 30 -10.72 -1.58 11.97
CA THR A 30 -10.56 -0.47 12.91
C THR A 30 -11.09 0.83 12.31
N THR A 31 -11.58 1.71 13.19
CA THR A 31 -12.03 3.05 12.78
C THR A 31 -10.87 4.02 12.93
N ALA A 32 -10.48 4.66 11.82
CA ALA A 32 -9.39 5.62 11.81
C ALA A 32 -9.73 6.86 12.67
N PRO A 33 -8.90 7.22 13.67
CA PRO A 33 -9.10 8.45 14.43
C PRO A 33 -8.88 9.68 13.54
N SER A 34 -9.65 10.73 13.81
CA SER A 34 -9.47 12.04 13.18
C SER A 34 -8.40 12.87 13.89
N GLY A 35 -7.72 13.72 13.15
CA GLY A 35 -6.80 14.71 13.68
C GLY A 35 -6.58 15.85 12.69
N LEU A 36 -5.70 16.78 13.06
CA LEU A 36 -5.25 17.87 12.20
C LEU A 36 -3.75 17.70 11.94
N GLU A 37 -3.31 17.95 10.70
CA GLU A 37 -1.90 17.92 10.29
C GLU A 37 -1.58 19.14 9.41
N GLY A 38 -0.30 19.56 9.39
CA GLY A 38 0.12 20.78 8.70
C GLY A 38 -0.61 22.03 9.19
N GLU A 39 -1.09 22.86 8.27
CA GLU A 39 -1.85 24.10 8.50
C GLU A 39 -3.31 23.85 8.96
N GLY A 40 -3.57 22.79 9.73
CA GLY A 40 -4.90 22.45 10.21
C GLY A 40 -5.73 21.62 9.23
N PHE A 41 -5.09 20.87 8.34
CA PHE A 41 -5.81 19.97 7.43
C PHE A 41 -6.43 18.79 8.20
N PRO A 42 -7.74 18.54 8.04
CA PRO A 42 -8.37 17.38 8.67
C PRO A 42 -7.88 16.10 8.00
N VAL A 43 -7.43 15.15 8.82
CA VAL A 43 -6.96 13.84 8.35
C VAL A 43 -7.54 12.70 9.18
N ARG A 44 -7.62 11.53 8.56
CA ARG A 44 -7.91 10.24 9.22
C ARG A 44 -6.66 9.36 9.20
N ARG A 45 -6.13 8.99 10.37
CA ARG A 45 -4.90 8.18 10.50
C ARG A 45 -5.23 6.68 10.40
N ALA A 46 -5.22 6.15 9.19
CA ALA A 46 -5.73 4.80 8.92
C ALA A 46 -4.93 3.68 9.63
N PHE A 47 -3.65 3.90 9.91
CA PHE A 47 -2.76 2.91 10.54
C PHE A 47 -2.58 3.11 12.04
N ALA A 48 -3.29 4.07 12.65
CA ALA A 48 -3.17 4.31 14.08
C ALA A 48 -3.58 3.05 14.88
N GLY A 49 -2.63 2.51 15.67
CA GLY A 49 -2.85 1.37 16.55
C GLY A 49 -2.78 -0.02 15.87
N VAL A 50 -2.44 -0.11 14.59
CA VAL A 50 -2.22 -1.40 13.89
C VAL A 50 -0.77 -1.85 14.12
N ASP A 51 -0.55 -3.16 14.31
CA ASP A 51 0.80 -3.73 14.43
C ASP A 51 1.63 -3.43 13.16
N LEU A 52 2.79 -2.83 13.35
CA LEU A 52 3.72 -2.45 12.27
C LEU A 52 4.15 -3.66 11.43
N ARG A 53 4.22 -4.86 12.01
CA ARG A 53 4.55 -6.09 11.26
C ARG A 53 3.48 -6.45 10.24
N ALA A 54 2.23 -6.09 10.50
CA ALA A 54 1.13 -6.28 9.57
C ALA A 54 1.09 -5.17 8.49
N LEU A 55 1.85 -4.10 8.67
CA LEU A 55 1.87 -2.95 7.77
C LEU A 55 3.07 -2.90 6.84
N ASP A 56 4.16 -3.61 7.11
CA ASP A 56 5.37 -3.62 6.28
C ASP A 56 5.03 -3.82 4.78
N PRO A 57 5.47 -2.93 3.86
CA PRO A 57 6.44 -1.82 4.01
C PRO A 57 5.84 -0.43 4.27
N PHE A 58 4.56 -0.35 4.62
CA PHE A 58 3.85 0.90 4.78
C PHE A 58 4.10 1.53 6.16
N ILE A 59 4.48 2.82 6.15
CA ILE A 59 4.79 3.59 7.36
C ILE A 59 3.69 4.58 7.76
N HIS A 60 2.86 5.01 6.81
CA HIS A 60 1.82 6.00 7.05
C HIS A 60 0.73 5.91 5.97
N ARG A 61 -0.52 6.17 6.38
CA ARG A 61 -1.64 6.39 5.48
C ARG A 61 -2.63 7.36 6.11
N SER A 62 -2.88 8.46 5.41
CA SER A 62 -3.91 9.43 5.72
C SER A 62 -4.93 9.51 4.59
N ARG A 63 -6.18 9.85 4.94
CA ARG A 63 -7.19 10.28 3.98
C ARG A 63 -7.86 11.54 4.50
N THR A 64 -8.12 12.48 3.60
CA THR A 64 -8.98 13.64 3.80
C THR A 64 -10.46 13.24 3.74
#